data_AF-A0A9W6WJA7-F1
#
_entry.id   AF-A0A9W6WJA7-F1
#
_cell.length_a   1.000
_cell.length_b   1.000
_cell.length_c   1.000
_cell.angle_alpha   90.00
_cell.angle_beta   90.00
_cell.angle_gamma   90.00
#
_symmetry.space_group_name_H-M   'P 1'
#
loop_
_entity.id
_entity.type
_entity.pdbx_description
1 polymer ?
#
loop_
_entity_poly.entity_id
_entity_poly.type
_entity_poly.pdbx_seq_one_letter_code
_entity_poly.pdbx_strand_id
1 'polypeptide(L)'
;MANLSSPLVPTDEEFNQFLLDLNENPDLVENTIADSPSINYMNSIGVDNESDSILDSFTEVHNNTTPSSNGGNINSEDNKSKGDIDYDIEEFQERNKLLGESHNNVDFFLGFNISYLPVFKKIINLIKMQNMLIKKHEYNKLINVNAFNENEKFKIDPRIVSKCLDIELSLREEDKLSEEVAKLKPGSNPLDIHHITVLASNRGFLLMAILNLYRRVLLIPKTDKIIQRVIKEMISTFTNYIPSGSGADLCNIFPLFCAGSDATDLNDREFIIQRLEVLSAKASPGARMAIKVIKKCWATKSNWFDLMLEDKIDAAIV
;
A
#
# COMPACT_ATOMS: atom_id res chain seq x y z
N MET A 1 10.95 0.96 -9.87
CA MET A 1 9.53 0.88 -9.50
C MET A 1 8.70 0.48 -10.71
N ALA A 2 7.82 -0.51 -10.53
CA ALA A 2 6.80 -0.85 -11.52
C ALA A 2 5.93 0.40 -11.75
N ASN A 3 5.82 0.84 -13.01
CA ASN A 3 5.56 2.23 -13.37
C ASN A 3 4.09 2.67 -13.25
N LEU A 4 3.52 2.58 -12.03
CA LEU A 4 2.21 3.17 -11.73
C LEU A 4 2.20 4.70 -11.93
N SER A 5 3.37 5.36 -11.92
CA SER A 5 3.52 6.79 -12.19
C SER A 5 3.51 7.17 -13.67
N SER A 6 3.47 6.20 -14.60
CA SER A 6 3.33 6.46 -16.03
C SER A 6 1.86 6.45 -16.47
N PRO A 7 1.51 7.15 -17.57
CA PRO A 7 0.21 7.01 -18.21
C PRO A 7 -0.17 5.56 -18.60
N LEU A 8 0.82 4.70 -18.88
CA LEU A 8 0.62 3.31 -19.32
C LEU A 8 -0.24 3.19 -20.60
N VAL A 9 -0.13 4.17 -21.49
CA VAL A 9 -0.86 4.19 -22.76
C VAL A 9 -0.18 3.24 -23.75
N PRO A 10 -0.93 2.35 -24.41
CA PRO A 10 -0.36 1.35 -25.30
C PRO A 10 0.19 1.99 -26.57
N THR A 11 1.36 1.50 -27.01
CA THR A 11 1.92 1.88 -28.32
C THR A 11 1.03 1.35 -29.46
N ASP A 12 1.24 1.84 -30.67
CA ASP A 12 0.52 1.32 -31.84
C ASP A 12 0.90 -0.13 -32.14
N GLU A 13 2.16 -0.50 -31.91
CA GLU A 13 2.66 -1.87 -32.04
C GLU A 13 1.99 -2.80 -31.01
N GLU A 14 1.98 -2.42 -29.73
CA GLU A 14 1.32 -3.21 -28.68
C GLU A 14 -0.19 -3.34 -28.95
N PHE A 15 -0.83 -2.29 -29.46
CA PHE A 15 -2.24 -2.29 -29.79
C PHE A 15 -2.56 -3.18 -31.00
N ASN A 16 -1.75 -3.13 -32.06
CA ASN A 16 -1.92 -3.99 -33.22
C ASN A 16 -1.75 -5.46 -32.85
N GLN A 17 -0.74 -5.79 -32.02
CA GLN A 17 -0.57 -7.14 -31.50
C GLN A 17 -1.79 -7.60 -30.69
N PHE A 18 -2.30 -6.74 -29.81
CA PHE A 18 -3.51 -7.01 -29.03
C PHE A 18 -4.74 -7.32 -29.92
N LEU A 19 -4.90 -6.61 -31.04
CA LEU A 19 -5.99 -6.89 -31.99
C LEU A 19 -5.82 -8.25 -32.68
N LEU A 20 -4.60 -8.65 -33.00
CA LEU A 20 -4.30 -9.98 -33.56
C LEU A 20 -4.61 -11.08 -32.53
N ASP A 21 -4.09 -10.94 -31.31
CA ASP A 21 -4.28 -11.90 -30.24
C ASP A 21 -5.77 -12.10 -29.90
N LEU A 22 -6.57 -11.03 -29.94
CA LEU A 22 -8.03 -11.10 -29.73
C LEU A 22 -8.77 -11.84 -30.85
N ASN A 23 -8.29 -11.72 -32.08
CA ASN A 23 -8.89 -12.43 -33.21
C ASN A 23 -8.57 -13.93 -33.15
N GLU A 24 -7.36 -14.28 -32.70
CA GLU A 24 -6.93 -15.68 -32.51
C GLU A 24 -7.53 -16.30 -31.26
N ASN A 25 -7.74 -15.50 -30.21
CA ASN A 25 -8.28 -15.92 -28.93
C ASN A 25 -9.30 -14.89 -28.41
N PRO A 26 -10.61 -15.06 -28.70
CA PRO A 26 -11.65 -14.16 -28.19
C PRO A 26 -11.69 -14.06 -26.66
N ASP A 27 -11.17 -15.07 -25.96
CA ASP A 27 -11.04 -15.13 -24.50
C ASP A 27 -9.66 -14.64 -24.02
N LEU A 28 -8.91 -13.88 -24.82
CA LEU A 28 -7.63 -13.30 -24.43
C LEU A 28 -7.73 -12.46 -23.14
N VAL A 29 -8.85 -11.77 -22.96
CA VAL A 29 -9.16 -11.03 -21.72
C VAL A 29 -9.23 -11.98 -20.52
N GLU A 30 -9.66 -13.22 -20.71
CA GLU A 30 -9.68 -14.23 -19.65
C GLU A 30 -8.26 -14.72 -19.33
N ASN A 31 -7.50 -15.10 -20.36
CA ASN A 31 -6.17 -15.70 -20.24
C ASN A 31 -5.10 -14.72 -19.73
N THR A 32 -5.10 -13.48 -20.24
CA THR A 32 -4.17 -12.42 -19.79
C THR A 32 -4.38 -12.07 -18.33
N ILE A 33 -5.59 -12.33 -17.81
CA ILE A 33 -5.92 -12.06 -16.43
C ILE A 33 -5.93 -13.35 -15.57
N ALA A 34 -5.76 -14.55 -16.15
CA ALA A 34 -5.71 -15.84 -15.43
C ALA A 34 -4.29 -16.20 -14.93
N ASP A 35 -3.24 -15.69 -15.57
CA ASP A 35 -1.83 -16.02 -15.26
C ASP A 35 -1.25 -15.27 -14.05
N SER A 36 -1.94 -15.25 -12.92
CA SER A 36 -1.34 -14.72 -11.70
C SER A 36 -1.65 -15.62 -10.51
N PRO A 37 -0.63 -16.25 -9.89
CA PRO A 37 -0.87 -17.09 -8.73
C PRO A 37 -1.64 -16.30 -7.66
N SER A 38 -2.63 -16.99 -7.11
CA SER A 38 -3.35 -16.60 -5.90
C SER A 38 -2.32 -16.26 -4.84
N ILE A 39 -2.54 -15.16 -4.13
CA ILE A 39 -1.72 -14.78 -3.00
C ILE A 39 -2.05 -15.77 -1.88
N ASN A 40 -1.28 -16.83 -1.73
CA ASN A 40 -1.29 -17.68 -0.54
C ASN A 40 -0.32 -17.09 0.49
N TYR A 41 -0.72 -16.01 1.17
CA TYR A 41 -0.05 -15.61 2.41
C TYR A 41 -0.56 -16.46 3.56
N MET A 42 -0.15 -17.73 3.66
CA MET A 42 -0.26 -18.46 4.94
C MET A 42 0.63 -19.70 5.12
N ASN A 43 1.69 -19.93 4.34
CA ASN A 43 2.56 -21.11 4.55
C ASN A 43 4.06 -20.82 4.42
N SER A 44 4.57 -19.79 5.10
CA SER A 44 6.00 -19.67 5.37
C SER A 44 6.26 -19.43 6.86
N ILE A 45 5.76 -20.35 7.69
CA ILE A 45 6.40 -20.64 8.98
C ILE A 45 7.24 -21.88 8.71
N GLY A 46 8.53 -21.66 8.43
CA GLY A 46 9.52 -22.72 8.47
C GLY A 46 9.60 -23.22 9.91
N VAL A 47 8.99 -24.37 10.17
CA VAL A 47 9.29 -25.16 11.35
C VAL A 47 10.58 -25.88 11.02
N ASP A 48 11.70 -25.32 11.44
CA ASP A 48 12.96 -26.06 11.49
C ASP A 48 12.81 -27.13 12.57
N ASN A 49 12.65 -28.36 12.09
CA ASN A 49 12.78 -29.57 12.88
C ASN A 49 14.26 -29.73 13.25
N GLU A 50 14.63 -29.35 14.46
CA GLU A 50 15.68 -30.04 15.20
C GLU A 50 15.05 -30.72 16.41
N SER A 51 14.80 -32.01 16.23
CA SER A 51 14.71 -32.98 17.30
C SER A 51 16.01 -32.98 18.10
N ASP A 52 15.93 -32.80 19.41
CA ASP A 52 16.53 -33.78 20.32
C ASP A 52 15.91 -33.74 21.72
N SER A 53 15.46 -34.93 22.11
CA SER A 53 15.16 -35.49 23.42
C SER A 53 15.26 -34.60 24.67
N ILE A 54 14.19 -34.59 25.48
CA ILE A 54 14.06 -35.44 26.69
C ILE A 54 12.65 -35.20 27.25
N LEU A 55 11.81 -36.23 27.15
CA LEU A 55 10.55 -36.35 27.88
C LEU A 55 10.76 -37.50 28.87
N ASP A 56 10.64 -37.18 30.16
CA ASP A 56 10.26 -38.03 31.29
C ASP A 56 10.51 -37.12 32.52
N SER A 57 9.58 -36.76 33.40
CA SER A 57 8.31 -37.33 33.79
C SER A 57 7.67 -36.31 34.77
N PHE A 58 6.36 -36.13 34.74
CA PHE A 58 5.63 -35.45 35.81
C PHE A 58 4.48 -36.33 36.27
N THR A 59 4.67 -36.94 37.43
CA THR A 59 3.69 -37.37 38.45
C THR A 59 4.53 -37.53 39.72
N GLU A 60 4.18 -37.10 40.92
CA GLU A 60 2.89 -37.15 41.59
C GLU A 60 2.95 -36.33 42.91
N VAL A 61 1.76 -36.09 43.44
CA VAL A 61 1.41 -35.34 44.65
C VAL A 61 1.74 -36.11 45.94
N HIS A 62 2.28 -35.46 46.99
CA HIS A 62 1.72 -35.49 48.37
C HIS A 62 2.54 -34.71 49.43
N ASN A 63 1.86 -33.74 50.07
CA ASN A 63 1.75 -33.43 51.51
C ASN A 63 2.83 -33.89 52.52
N ASN A 64 3.38 -32.97 53.35
CA ASN A 64 2.94 -32.70 54.74
C ASN A 64 4.03 -32.06 55.67
N THR A 65 3.57 -31.10 56.48
CA THR A 65 3.99 -30.68 57.86
C THR A 65 5.38 -30.07 58.19
N THR A 66 5.29 -28.83 58.69
CA THR A 66 6.04 -28.03 59.71
C THR A 66 6.65 -28.78 60.92
N PRO A 67 7.33 -28.13 61.90
CA PRO A 67 8.20 -26.92 61.93
C PRO A 67 9.50 -27.14 62.78
N SER A 68 10.40 -26.13 62.92
CA SER A 68 10.99 -25.68 64.22
C SER A 68 12.40 -25.04 64.14
N SER A 69 12.47 -23.80 64.64
CA SER A 69 13.45 -23.20 65.58
C SER A 69 14.94 -22.99 65.25
N ASN A 70 15.32 -21.72 65.49
CA ASN A 70 16.45 -21.19 66.27
C ASN A 70 17.85 -21.03 65.66
N GLY A 71 18.41 -19.82 65.87
CA GLY A 71 19.84 -19.59 66.13
C GLY A 71 20.44 -18.45 65.32
N GLY A 72 20.67 -17.29 65.94
CA GLY A 72 21.30 -16.12 65.30
C GLY A 72 22.83 -16.10 65.32
N ASN A 73 23.44 -15.26 64.48
CA ASN A 73 24.40 -14.18 64.82
C ASN A 73 25.11 -13.60 63.57
N ILE A 74 24.95 -12.29 63.38
CA ILE A 74 25.96 -11.25 63.11
C ILE A 74 27.20 -11.61 62.23
N ASN A 75 27.26 -11.09 60.98
CA ASN A 75 28.22 -10.03 60.55
C ASN A 75 28.12 -9.69 59.04
N SER A 76 28.13 -8.37 58.78
CA SER A 76 28.67 -7.59 57.63
C SER A 76 28.93 -8.26 56.27
N GLU A 77 28.33 -7.73 55.20
CA GLU A 77 29.02 -6.88 54.20
C GLU A 77 28.10 -6.59 53.01
N ASP A 78 28.34 -5.42 52.40
CA ASP A 78 27.65 -4.82 51.28
C ASP A 78 27.28 -5.77 50.15
N ASN A 79 26.06 -5.66 49.61
CA ASN A 79 25.91 -5.52 48.16
C ASN A 79 24.53 -5.00 47.74
N LYS A 80 24.61 -4.06 46.79
CA LYS A 80 23.53 -3.31 46.15
C LYS A 80 22.32 -4.15 45.78
N SER A 81 21.15 -3.64 46.16
CA SER A 81 19.88 -3.80 45.46
C SER A 81 20.08 -3.66 43.95
N LYS A 82 20.11 -4.79 43.23
CA LYS A 82 19.64 -4.85 41.84
C LYS A 82 18.17 -5.23 41.93
N GLY A 83 17.30 -4.24 41.72
CA GLY A 83 15.93 -4.55 41.35
C GLY A 83 15.99 -5.30 40.04
N ASP A 84 15.59 -6.56 40.06
CA ASP A 84 15.34 -7.32 38.85
C ASP A 84 14.21 -6.60 38.10
N ILE A 85 14.57 -5.98 36.97
CA ILE A 85 13.59 -5.48 36.02
C ILE A 85 13.08 -6.74 35.33
N ASP A 86 11.92 -7.20 35.77
CA ASP A 86 11.14 -8.23 35.12
C ASP A 86 10.72 -7.68 33.75
N TYR A 87 11.54 -7.95 32.73
CA TYR A 87 11.09 -7.77 31.36
C TYR A 87 10.20 -8.97 31.08
N ASP A 88 8.88 -8.75 31.05
CA ASP A 88 7.92 -9.71 30.53
C ASP A 88 8.29 -10.07 29.08
N ILE A 89 9.12 -11.11 28.92
CA ILE A 89 9.59 -11.64 27.64
C ILE A 89 8.40 -12.10 26.80
N GLU A 90 7.32 -12.53 27.45
CA GLU A 90 6.07 -12.94 26.79
C GLU A 90 5.36 -11.76 26.10
N GLU A 91 5.30 -10.57 26.71
CA GLU A 91 4.69 -9.38 26.08
C GLU A 91 5.55 -8.86 24.91
N PHE A 92 6.87 -9.03 24.95
CA PHE A 92 7.77 -8.70 23.85
C PHE A 92 7.67 -9.70 22.68
N GLN A 93 7.50 -10.99 22.97
CA GLN A 93 7.33 -12.03 21.96
C GLN A 93 5.94 -11.99 21.31
N GLU A 94 4.88 -11.73 22.07
CA GLU A 94 3.53 -11.51 21.50
C GLU A 94 3.48 -10.23 20.65
N ARG A 95 4.14 -9.15 21.10
CA ARG A 95 4.33 -7.95 20.26
C ARG A 95 5.06 -8.30 18.97
N ASN A 96 6.18 -9.02 19.02
CA ASN A 96 6.93 -9.42 17.80
C ASN A 96 6.14 -10.36 16.87
N LYS A 97 5.17 -11.11 17.40
CA LYS A 97 4.28 -11.97 16.63
C LYS A 97 3.12 -11.19 15.97
N LEU A 98 2.68 -10.09 16.60
CA LEU A 98 1.77 -9.08 16.03
C LEU A 98 2.49 -8.14 15.03
N LEU A 99 3.80 -7.93 15.19
CA LEU A 99 4.71 -7.17 14.33
C LEU A 99 5.07 -7.93 13.04
N GLY A 100 4.12 -8.66 12.44
CA GLY A 100 4.33 -9.44 11.21
C GLY A 100 4.86 -8.62 10.01
N GLU A 101 4.80 -7.30 10.09
CA GLU A 101 5.68 -6.40 9.34
C GLU A 101 7.08 -6.37 9.97
N SER A 102 7.75 -7.52 9.93
CA SER A 102 9.18 -7.54 10.20
C SER A 102 9.84 -6.52 9.27
N HIS A 103 10.72 -5.68 9.83
CA HIS A 103 11.62 -4.80 9.09
C HIS A 103 12.32 -5.49 7.91
N ASN A 104 12.33 -6.84 7.88
CA ASN A 104 12.80 -7.67 6.78
C ASN A 104 12.13 -7.39 5.42
N ASN A 105 10.88 -6.90 5.38
CA ASN A 105 10.14 -6.70 4.12
C ASN A 105 9.99 -5.22 3.72
N VAL A 106 10.40 -4.27 4.56
CA VAL A 106 10.36 -2.84 4.22
C VAL A 106 11.65 -2.47 3.51
N ASP A 107 11.54 -2.08 2.24
CA ASP A 107 12.69 -1.58 1.51
C ASP A 107 12.94 -0.12 1.93
N PHE A 108 14.10 0.13 2.54
CA PHE A 108 14.48 1.45 3.06
C PHE A 108 14.64 2.52 1.97
N PHE A 109 14.82 2.15 0.71
CA PHE A 109 14.83 3.08 -0.41
C PHE A 109 13.42 3.38 -0.90
N LEU A 110 12.53 2.38 -0.92
CA LEU A 110 11.15 2.54 -1.37
C LEU A 110 10.24 3.12 -0.30
N GLY A 111 10.55 2.91 0.97
CA GLY A 111 9.76 3.36 2.13
C GLY A 111 8.44 2.60 2.31
N PHE A 112 8.31 1.41 1.71
CA PHE A 112 7.14 0.55 1.87
C PHE A 112 7.48 -0.94 1.78
N ASN A 113 6.51 -1.78 2.15
CA ASN A 113 6.61 -3.24 2.12
C ASN A 113 6.70 -3.80 0.69
N ILE A 114 7.82 -4.45 0.36
CA ILE A 114 8.08 -5.00 -1.00
C ILE A 114 7.08 -6.09 -1.40
N SER A 115 6.37 -6.68 -0.44
CA SER A 115 5.29 -7.65 -0.67
C SER A 115 4.15 -7.06 -1.52
N TYR A 116 4.06 -5.73 -1.62
CA TYR A 116 3.06 -5.05 -2.43
C TYR A 116 3.42 -5.00 -3.93
N LEU A 117 4.68 -5.25 -4.31
CA LEU A 117 5.12 -5.19 -5.71
C LEU A 117 4.35 -6.15 -6.63
N PRO A 118 4.10 -7.43 -6.27
CA PRO A 118 3.23 -8.31 -7.03
C PRO A 118 1.82 -7.74 -7.24
N VAL A 119 1.24 -7.10 -6.22
CA VAL A 119 -0.09 -6.48 -6.31
C VAL A 119 -0.05 -5.28 -7.25
N PHE A 120 0.95 -4.41 -7.15
CA PHE A 120 1.12 -3.28 -8.07
C PHE A 120 1.31 -3.74 -9.51
N LYS A 121 2.02 -4.84 -9.75
CA LYS A 121 2.14 -5.46 -11.08
C LYS A 121 0.76 -5.88 -11.61
N LYS A 122 -0.09 -6.51 -10.78
CA LYS A 122 -1.47 -6.87 -11.17
C LYS A 122 -2.27 -5.63 -11.57
N ILE A 123 -2.19 -4.56 -10.77
CA ILE A 123 -2.88 -3.28 -11.07
C ILE A 123 -2.37 -2.67 -12.37
N ILE A 124 -1.06 -2.63 -12.61
CA ILE A 124 -0.46 -2.13 -13.86
C ILE A 124 -0.99 -2.92 -15.06
N ASN A 125 -1.05 -4.25 -14.96
CA ASN A 125 -1.57 -5.09 -16.03
C ASN A 125 -3.06 -4.80 -16.32
N LEU A 126 -3.87 -4.61 -15.26
CA LEU A 126 -5.27 -4.22 -15.42
C LEU A 126 -5.41 -2.84 -16.06
N ILE A 127 -4.58 -1.86 -15.68
CA ILE A 127 -4.58 -0.52 -16.31
C ILE A 127 -4.22 -0.64 -17.81
N LYS A 128 -3.18 -1.40 -18.15
CA LYS A 128 -2.79 -1.61 -19.54
C LYS A 128 -3.90 -2.27 -20.36
N MET A 129 -4.50 -3.33 -19.82
CA MET A 129 -5.64 -4.01 -20.45
C MET A 129 -6.82 -3.05 -20.64
N GLN A 130 -7.13 -2.25 -19.62
CA GLN A 130 -8.19 -1.26 -19.69
C GLN A 130 -7.93 -0.21 -20.78
N ASN A 131 -6.70 0.31 -20.86
CA ASN A 131 -6.30 1.26 -21.88
C ASN A 131 -6.37 0.66 -23.30
N MET A 132 -6.02 -0.62 -23.47
CA MET A 132 -6.18 -1.34 -24.74
C MET A 132 -7.66 -1.44 -25.16
N LEU A 133 -8.56 -1.76 -24.23
CA LEU A 133 -9.99 -1.86 -24.50
C LEU A 133 -10.61 -0.50 -24.85
N ILE A 134 -10.18 0.58 -24.18
CA ILE A 134 -10.59 1.95 -24.52
C ILE A 134 -10.13 2.29 -25.94
N LYS A 135 -8.86 2.06 -26.26
CA LYS A 135 -8.31 2.33 -27.60
C LYS A 135 -9.03 1.50 -28.68
N LYS A 136 -9.37 0.25 -28.40
CA LYS A 136 -10.17 -0.61 -29.31
C LYS A 136 -11.57 -0.03 -29.54
N HIS A 137 -12.23 0.43 -28.49
CA HIS A 137 -13.54 1.06 -28.62
C HIS A 137 -13.48 2.34 -29.47
N GLU A 138 -12.47 3.19 -29.26
CA GLU A 138 -12.24 4.39 -30.08
C GLU A 138 -11.94 4.04 -31.54
N TYR A 139 -11.09 3.04 -31.77
CA TYR A 139 -10.76 2.55 -33.11
C TYR A 139 -12.01 2.03 -33.85
N ASN A 140 -12.86 1.23 -33.18
CA ASN A 140 -14.11 0.73 -33.75
C ASN A 140 -15.07 1.87 -34.10
N LYS A 141 -15.13 2.92 -33.28
CA LYS A 141 -15.93 4.12 -33.56
C LYS A 141 -15.44 4.86 -34.81
N LEU A 142 -14.13 4.91 -35.03
CA LEU A 142 -13.53 5.57 -36.21
C LEU A 142 -13.76 4.79 -37.51
N ILE A 143 -13.80 3.46 -37.46
CA ILE A 143 -14.00 2.63 -38.66
C ILE A 143 -15.48 2.47 -39.00
N ASN A 144 -16.33 2.26 -38.01
CA ASN A 144 -17.76 1.97 -38.21
C ASN A 144 -18.65 3.21 -38.05
N VAL A 145 -18.21 4.37 -38.56
CA VAL A 145 -18.86 5.68 -38.35
C VAL A 145 -20.37 5.66 -38.65
N ASN A 146 -20.81 4.88 -39.64
CA ASN A 146 -22.21 4.81 -40.06
C ASN A 146 -23.07 3.82 -39.24
N ALA A 147 -22.46 2.93 -38.47
CA ALA A 147 -23.16 1.90 -37.67
C ALA A 147 -23.00 2.12 -36.15
N PHE A 148 -22.08 2.99 -35.73
CA PHE A 148 -21.83 3.26 -34.33
C PHE A 148 -22.83 4.27 -33.79
N ASN A 149 -23.56 3.91 -32.73
CA ASN A 149 -24.45 4.85 -32.06
C ASN A 149 -23.59 5.86 -31.29
N GLU A 150 -23.70 7.16 -31.60
CA GLU A 150 -22.95 8.21 -30.90
C GLU A 150 -23.19 8.22 -29.38
N ASN A 151 -24.29 7.64 -28.91
CA ASN A 151 -24.64 7.51 -27.50
C ASN A 151 -24.08 6.24 -26.82
N GLU A 152 -23.43 5.34 -27.57
CA GLU A 152 -22.81 4.15 -27.00
C GLU A 152 -21.57 4.54 -26.20
N LYS A 153 -21.72 4.51 -24.88
CA LYS A 153 -20.62 4.74 -23.94
C LYS A 153 -19.82 3.47 -23.79
N PHE A 154 -18.50 3.61 -23.69
CA PHE A 154 -17.61 2.53 -23.30
C PHE A 154 -18.08 1.88 -22.00
N LYS A 155 -18.16 0.55 -21.98
CA LYS A 155 -18.53 -0.25 -20.82
C LYS A 155 -17.34 -1.09 -20.39
N ILE A 156 -17.07 -1.11 -19.09
CA ILE A 156 -16.00 -1.92 -18.51
C ILE A 156 -16.44 -3.39 -18.52
N ASP A 157 -15.53 -4.28 -18.90
CA ASP A 157 -15.77 -5.72 -18.88
C ASP A 157 -16.06 -6.20 -17.45
N PRO A 158 -17.17 -6.90 -17.18
CA PRO A 158 -17.50 -7.42 -15.85
C PRO A 158 -16.40 -8.25 -15.20
N ARG A 159 -15.56 -8.93 -16.00
CA ARG A 159 -14.43 -9.72 -15.52
C ARG A 159 -13.31 -8.85 -14.96
N ILE A 160 -13.07 -7.69 -15.57
CA ILE A 160 -12.14 -6.67 -15.04
C ILE A 160 -12.69 -6.13 -13.72
N VAL A 161 -13.99 -5.83 -13.66
CA VAL A 161 -14.65 -5.36 -12.43
C VAL A 161 -14.48 -6.38 -11.30
N SER A 162 -14.77 -7.66 -11.54
CA SER A 162 -14.62 -8.72 -10.54
C SER A 162 -13.20 -8.76 -9.97
N LYS A 163 -12.19 -8.71 -10.83
CA LYS A 163 -10.79 -8.81 -10.39
C LYS A 163 -10.28 -7.55 -9.71
N CYS A 164 -10.79 -6.37 -10.09
CA CYS A 164 -10.56 -5.16 -9.33
C CYS A 164 -11.11 -5.28 -7.90
N LEU A 165 -12.31 -5.82 -7.74
CA LEU A 165 -12.91 -6.03 -6.43
C LEU A 165 -12.10 -7.03 -5.60
N ASP A 166 -11.64 -8.13 -6.20
CA ASP A 166 -10.80 -9.11 -5.49
C ASP A 166 -9.49 -8.48 -4.98
N ILE A 167 -8.81 -7.68 -5.82
CA ILE A 167 -7.59 -6.98 -5.42
C ILE A 167 -7.89 -5.91 -4.36
N GLU A 168 -8.97 -5.16 -4.52
CA GLU A 168 -9.40 -4.16 -3.54
C GLU A 168 -9.65 -4.80 -2.17
N LEU A 169 -10.35 -5.94 -2.13
CA LEU A 169 -10.61 -6.68 -0.90
C LEU A 169 -9.30 -7.08 -0.22
N SER A 170 -8.35 -7.67 -0.95
CA SER A 170 -7.03 -7.99 -0.39
C SER A 170 -6.28 -6.76 0.12
N LEU A 171 -6.30 -5.65 -0.62
CA LEU A 171 -5.67 -4.39 -0.17
C LEU A 171 -6.33 -3.84 1.11
N ARG A 172 -7.64 -3.98 1.24
CA ARG A 172 -8.41 -3.53 2.42
C ARG A 172 -8.21 -4.45 3.63
N GLU A 173 -7.95 -5.73 3.42
CA GLU A 173 -7.58 -6.66 4.50
C GLU A 173 -6.23 -6.26 5.11
N GLU A 174 -5.24 -5.96 4.28
CA GLU A 174 -3.91 -5.46 4.72
C GLU A 174 -4.00 -4.07 5.40
N ASP A 175 -4.87 -3.19 4.88
CA ASP A 175 -5.10 -1.85 5.46
C ASP A 175 -5.66 -1.93 6.89
N LYS A 176 -6.57 -2.89 7.16
CA LYS A 176 -7.12 -3.11 8.52
C LYS A 176 -6.05 -3.50 9.52
N LEU A 177 -5.16 -4.42 9.15
CA LEU A 177 -4.04 -4.82 9.99
C LEU A 177 -3.14 -3.61 10.29
N SER A 178 -2.82 -2.83 9.25
CA SER A 178 -2.02 -1.59 9.41
C SER A 178 -2.69 -0.59 10.35
N GLU A 179 -4.01 -0.44 10.27
CA GLU A 179 -4.78 0.49 11.10
C GLU A 179 -4.88 0.03 12.57
N GLU A 180 -5.09 -1.27 12.81
CA GLU A 180 -5.16 -1.81 14.18
C GLU A 180 -3.82 -1.66 14.92
N VAL A 181 -2.71 -1.89 14.23
CA VAL A 181 -1.38 -1.70 14.80
C VAL A 181 -1.06 -0.21 15.00
N ALA A 182 -1.55 0.68 14.13
CA ALA A 182 -1.42 2.13 14.30
C ALA A 182 -2.29 2.72 15.44
N LYS A 183 -3.33 2.01 15.89
CA LYS A 183 -4.16 2.39 17.05
C LYS A 183 -3.51 2.05 18.39
N LEU A 184 -2.45 1.24 18.40
CA LEU A 184 -1.63 1.05 19.58
C LEU A 184 -1.05 2.41 19.96
N LYS A 185 -1.36 2.87 21.19
CA LYS A 185 -0.88 4.17 21.66
C LYS A 185 0.63 4.16 21.52
N PRO A 186 1.24 5.16 20.84
CA PRO A 186 2.68 5.32 20.91
C PRO A 186 3.04 5.40 22.39
N GLY A 187 3.80 4.42 22.89
CA GLY A 187 4.60 4.68 24.06
C GLY A 187 5.47 5.89 23.73
N SER A 188 5.92 6.61 24.74
CA SER A 188 6.89 7.72 24.56
C SER A 188 8.24 7.25 24.00
N ASN A 189 8.37 6.00 23.55
CA ASN A 189 9.55 5.41 22.97
C ASN A 189 9.67 5.80 21.47
N PRO A 190 10.80 6.37 21.04
CA PRO A 190 11.09 6.64 19.63
C PRO A 190 10.91 5.44 18.68
N LEU A 191 11.10 4.21 19.17
CA LEU A 191 10.92 2.99 18.38
C LEU A 191 9.45 2.80 17.93
N ASP A 192 8.50 3.11 18.82
CA ASP A 192 7.06 3.01 18.54
C ASP A 192 6.65 4.03 17.47
N ILE A 193 7.19 5.25 17.54
CA ILE A 193 6.92 6.32 16.56
C ILE A 193 7.43 5.93 15.18
N HIS A 194 8.66 5.38 15.09
CA HIS A 194 9.22 4.94 13.82
C HIS A 194 8.37 3.82 13.21
N HIS A 195 7.99 2.83 14.00
CA HIS A 195 7.17 1.72 13.56
C HIS A 195 5.79 2.17 13.07
N ILE A 196 5.09 3.03 13.82
CA ILE A 196 3.81 3.63 13.39
C ILE A 196 3.97 4.40 12.08
N THR A 197 5.08 5.11 11.90
CA THR A 197 5.36 5.87 10.66
C THR A 197 5.52 4.94 9.45
N VAL A 198 6.16 3.78 9.63
CA VAL A 198 6.32 2.75 8.58
C VAL A 198 4.96 2.17 8.19
N LEU A 199 4.15 1.75 9.15
CA LEU A 199 2.79 1.26 8.92
C LEU A 199 1.91 2.29 8.21
N ALA A 200 1.99 3.54 8.64
CA ALA A 200 1.26 4.62 8.00
C ALA A 200 1.73 4.87 6.55
N SER A 201 3.02 4.67 6.27
CA SER A 201 3.55 4.73 4.91
C SER A 201 2.99 3.59 4.06
N ASN A 202 3.02 2.36 4.58
CA ASN A 202 2.41 1.19 3.92
C ASN A 202 0.93 1.42 3.60
N ARG A 203 0.17 1.93 4.57
CA ARG A 203 -1.22 2.35 4.38
C ARG A 203 -1.37 3.40 3.25
N GLY A 204 -0.50 4.40 3.21
CA GLY A 204 -0.47 5.39 2.12
C GLY A 204 -0.33 4.75 0.74
N PHE A 205 0.53 3.74 0.61
CA PHE A 205 0.70 2.97 -0.63
C PHE A 205 -0.49 2.06 -0.96
N LEU A 206 -1.09 1.38 0.02
CA LEU A 206 -2.30 0.57 -0.18
C LEU A 206 -3.46 1.44 -0.68
N LEU A 207 -3.70 2.59 -0.05
CA LEU A 207 -4.75 3.53 -0.46
C LEU A 207 -4.47 4.13 -1.85
N MET A 208 -3.21 4.43 -2.17
CA MET A 208 -2.81 4.86 -3.52
C MET A 208 -3.09 3.78 -4.58
N ALA A 209 -2.89 2.51 -4.26
CA ALA A 209 -3.19 1.40 -5.14
C ALA A 209 -4.71 1.26 -5.40
N ILE A 210 -5.52 1.37 -4.34
CA ILE A 210 -7.00 1.41 -4.44
C ILE A 210 -7.46 2.60 -5.29
N LEU A 211 -6.87 3.79 -5.07
CA LEU A 211 -7.19 4.98 -5.86
C LEU A 211 -6.89 4.75 -7.35
N ASN A 212 -5.77 4.12 -7.69
CA ASN A 212 -5.44 3.77 -9.08
C ASN A 212 -6.40 2.73 -9.67
N LEU A 213 -6.82 1.71 -8.91
CA LEU A 213 -7.85 0.77 -9.35
C LEU A 213 -9.14 1.50 -9.73
N TYR A 214 -9.65 2.35 -8.85
CA TYR A 214 -10.89 3.08 -9.10
C TYR A 214 -10.78 4.05 -10.28
N ARG A 215 -9.70 4.82 -10.37
CA ARG A 215 -9.57 5.91 -11.33
C ARG A 215 -9.15 5.45 -12.72
N ARG A 216 -8.30 4.42 -12.79
CA ARG A 216 -7.64 4.02 -14.05
C ARG A 216 -8.12 2.69 -14.59
N VAL A 217 -8.64 1.81 -13.73
CA VAL A 217 -9.24 0.55 -14.19
C VAL A 217 -10.76 0.68 -14.25
N LEU A 218 -11.39 1.08 -13.14
CA LEU A 218 -12.85 1.22 -13.07
C LEU A 218 -13.37 2.55 -13.62
N LEU A 219 -12.48 3.45 -14.06
CA LEU A 219 -12.82 4.74 -14.67
C LEU A 219 -13.80 5.60 -13.84
N ILE A 220 -13.81 5.42 -12.52
CA ILE A 220 -14.70 6.15 -11.62
C ILE A 220 -14.31 7.63 -11.65
N PRO A 221 -15.24 8.58 -11.86
CA PRO A 221 -14.91 10.00 -11.92
C PRO A 221 -14.30 10.51 -10.61
N LYS A 222 -13.33 11.42 -10.67
CA LYS A 222 -12.70 11.98 -9.46
C LYS A 222 -13.70 12.66 -8.51
N THR A 223 -14.82 13.17 -9.02
CA THR A 223 -15.87 13.77 -8.20
C THR A 223 -16.71 12.77 -7.41
N ASP A 224 -16.55 11.47 -7.66
CA ASP A 224 -17.29 10.44 -6.94
C ASP A 224 -16.90 10.41 -5.46
N LYS A 225 -17.89 10.15 -4.59
CA LYS A 225 -17.72 10.09 -3.14
C LYS A 225 -16.74 9.00 -2.73
N ILE A 226 -16.65 7.90 -3.47
CA ILE A 226 -15.72 6.81 -3.15
C ILE A 226 -14.27 7.27 -3.33
N ILE A 227 -13.98 8.04 -4.38
CA ILE A 227 -12.66 8.62 -4.63
C ILE A 227 -12.29 9.60 -3.52
N GLN A 228 -13.19 10.55 -3.23
CA GLN A 228 -12.93 11.57 -2.21
C GLN A 228 -12.80 10.96 -0.81
N ARG A 229 -13.48 9.83 -0.53
CA ARG A 229 -13.30 9.08 0.72
C ARG A 229 -11.88 8.51 0.85
N VAL A 230 -11.38 7.83 -0.19
CA VAL A 230 -10.00 7.30 -0.19
C VAL A 230 -8.99 8.42 0.01
N ILE A 231 -9.17 9.57 -0.65
CA ILE A 231 -8.30 10.74 -0.47
C ILE A 231 -8.31 11.24 0.97
N LYS A 232 -9.47 11.28 1.63
CA LYS A 232 -9.58 11.68 3.05
C LYS A 232 -8.92 10.67 3.98
N GLU A 233 -9.03 9.37 3.70
CA GLU A 233 -8.31 8.33 4.44
C GLU A 233 -6.78 8.53 4.31
N MET A 234 -6.30 8.84 3.11
CA MET A 234 -4.88 9.16 2.87
C MET A 234 -4.46 10.40 3.68
N ILE A 235 -5.19 11.51 3.56
CA ILE A 235 -4.89 12.76 4.28
C ILE A 235 -4.88 12.54 5.80
N SER A 236 -5.86 11.81 6.34
CA SER A 236 -5.90 11.46 7.76
C SER A 236 -4.65 10.67 8.17
N THR A 237 -4.25 9.69 7.37
CA THR A 237 -3.04 8.88 7.60
C THR A 237 -1.79 9.77 7.63
N PHE A 238 -1.61 10.62 6.63
CA PHE A 238 -0.46 11.55 6.54
C PHE A 238 -0.44 12.57 7.69
N THR A 239 -1.60 13.08 8.07
CA THR A 239 -1.73 14.10 9.13
C THR A 239 -1.36 13.53 10.49
N ASN A 240 -1.85 12.35 10.80
CA ASN A 240 -1.78 11.80 12.17
C ASN A 240 -0.49 11.03 12.44
N TYR A 241 0.10 10.40 11.43
CA TYR A 241 1.11 9.36 11.65
C TYR A 241 2.41 9.53 10.87
N ILE A 242 2.45 10.40 9.86
CA ILE A 242 3.68 10.65 9.09
C ILE A 242 4.18 12.05 9.41
N PRO A 243 5.35 12.21 10.04
CA PRO A 243 5.90 13.54 10.31
C PRO A 243 6.22 14.29 9.01
N SER A 244 5.76 15.53 8.87
CA SER A 244 5.98 16.32 7.65
C SER A 244 7.47 16.58 7.39
N GLY A 245 7.88 16.41 6.14
CA GLY A 245 9.27 16.54 5.70
C GLY A 245 10.21 15.43 6.18
N SER A 246 9.70 14.37 6.80
CA SER A 246 10.51 13.20 7.17
C SER A 246 10.91 12.37 5.95
N GLY A 247 11.80 11.38 6.13
CA GLY A 247 12.12 10.41 5.08
C GLY A 247 10.90 9.63 4.60
N ALA A 248 10.01 9.24 5.52
CA ALA A 248 8.74 8.61 5.17
C ALA A 248 7.85 9.53 4.32
N ASP A 249 7.80 10.83 4.64
CA ASP A 249 7.05 11.81 3.85
C ASP A 249 7.61 11.94 2.42
N LEU A 250 8.94 11.87 2.27
CA LEU A 250 9.60 11.86 0.97
C LEU A 250 9.26 10.61 0.14
N CYS A 251 9.28 9.42 0.74
CA CYS A 251 8.90 8.18 0.07
C CYS A 251 7.43 8.19 -0.37
N ASN A 252 6.59 9.00 0.26
CA ASN A 252 5.17 9.13 -0.04
C ASN A 252 4.81 10.27 -1.03
N ILE A 253 5.79 10.85 -1.74
CA ILE A 253 5.50 11.85 -2.79
C ILE A 253 4.49 11.32 -3.81
N PHE A 254 4.65 10.06 -4.25
CA PHE A 254 3.75 9.48 -5.26
C PHE A 254 2.31 9.26 -4.74
N PRO A 255 2.11 8.63 -3.56
CA PRO A 255 0.81 8.66 -2.88
C PRO A 255 0.17 10.05 -2.77
N LEU A 256 0.93 11.06 -2.30
CA LEU A 256 0.45 12.44 -2.20
C LEU A 256 0.09 13.03 -3.57
N PHE A 257 0.89 12.73 -4.59
CA PHE A 257 0.65 13.15 -5.96
C PHE A 257 -0.68 12.59 -6.53
N CYS A 258 -0.92 11.28 -6.35
CA CYS A 258 -2.16 10.66 -6.79
C CYS A 258 -3.37 11.26 -6.07
N ALA A 259 -3.30 11.38 -4.74
CA ALA A 259 -4.36 12.00 -3.94
C ALA A 259 -4.63 13.45 -4.36
N GLY A 260 -3.57 14.25 -4.53
CA GLY A 260 -3.67 15.66 -4.89
C GLY A 260 -4.29 15.87 -6.26
N SER A 261 -3.91 15.03 -7.23
CA SER A 261 -4.42 15.13 -8.60
C SER A 261 -5.93 14.92 -8.71
N ASP A 262 -6.49 14.09 -7.83
CA ASP A 262 -7.91 13.74 -7.82
C ASP A 262 -8.71 14.44 -6.70
N ALA A 263 -8.06 15.18 -5.79
CA ALA A 263 -8.74 15.94 -4.75
C ALA A 263 -9.64 17.04 -5.34
N THR A 264 -10.84 17.17 -4.79
CA THR A 264 -11.84 18.18 -5.21
C THR A 264 -12.16 19.20 -4.13
N ASP A 265 -12.05 18.84 -2.85
CA ASP A 265 -12.22 19.76 -1.72
C ASP A 265 -11.03 20.71 -1.61
N LEU A 266 -11.29 21.98 -1.29
CA LEU A 266 -10.25 23.00 -1.23
C LEU A 266 -9.26 22.76 -0.07
N ASN A 267 -9.75 22.32 1.09
CA ASN A 267 -8.88 22.08 2.25
C ASN A 267 -7.99 20.87 2.00
N ASP A 268 -8.54 19.81 1.39
CA ASP A 268 -7.78 18.62 1.00
C ASP A 268 -6.66 18.98 0.02
N ARG A 269 -6.96 19.85 -0.95
CA ARG A 269 -5.99 20.38 -1.92
C ARG A 269 -4.89 21.20 -1.25
N GLU A 270 -5.25 22.13 -0.36
CA GLU A 270 -4.30 22.97 0.34
C GLU A 270 -3.37 22.15 1.23
N PHE A 271 -3.90 21.17 1.97
CA PHE A 271 -3.09 20.26 2.78
C PHE A 271 -2.02 19.56 1.94
N ILE A 272 -2.41 18.97 0.81
CA ILE A 272 -1.48 18.20 -0.05
C ILE A 272 -0.41 19.12 -0.65
N ILE A 273 -0.79 20.32 -1.10
CA ILE A 273 0.17 21.28 -1.68
C ILE A 273 1.14 21.78 -0.63
N GLN A 274 0.67 22.19 0.55
CA GLN A 274 1.56 22.63 1.63
C GLN A 274 2.57 21.54 1.99
N ARG A 275 2.11 20.29 2.04
CA ARG A 275 2.97 19.14 2.34
C ARG A 275 4.03 18.89 1.27
N LEU A 276 3.64 18.93 -0.01
CA LEU A 276 4.59 18.83 -1.11
C LEU A 276 5.54 20.05 -1.19
N GLU A 277 5.09 21.24 -0.78
CA GLU A 277 5.91 22.44 -0.75
C GLU A 277 7.04 22.32 0.29
N VAL A 278 6.78 21.73 1.46
CA VAL A 278 7.82 21.38 2.45
C VAL A 278 8.88 20.47 1.84
N LEU A 279 8.48 19.44 1.07
CA LEU A 279 9.40 18.52 0.42
C LEU A 279 10.17 19.18 -0.74
N SER A 280 9.50 20.04 -1.50
CA SER A 280 10.10 20.85 -2.56
C SER A 280 11.17 21.80 -2.01
N ALA A 281 10.93 22.42 -0.86
CA ALA A 281 11.89 23.28 -0.17
C ALA A 281 13.15 22.52 0.29
N LYS A 282 13.01 21.21 0.56
CA LYS A 282 14.14 20.28 0.80
C LYS A 282 14.78 19.78 -0.50
N ALA A 283 14.68 20.57 -1.57
CA ALA A 283 15.22 20.32 -2.90
C ALA A 283 14.68 19.10 -3.65
N SER A 284 13.62 18.41 -3.20
CA SER A 284 13.03 17.27 -3.93
C SER A 284 12.49 17.67 -5.32
N PRO A 285 13.11 17.19 -6.43
CA PRO A 285 12.62 17.46 -7.78
C PRO A 285 11.24 16.83 -8.04
N GLY A 286 11.00 15.63 -7.51
CA GLY A 286 9.72 14.92 -7.63
C GLY A 286 8.57 15.72 -7.00
N ALA A 287 8.78 16.31 -5.82
CA ALA A 287 7.76 17.15 -5.18
C ALA A 287 7.43 18.41 -5.99
N ARG A 288 8.45 19.10 -6.54
CA ARG A 288 8.24 20.25 -7.44
C ARG A 288 7.42 19.87 -8.66
N MET A 289 7.73 18.72 -9.25
CA MET A 289 7.03 18.24 -10.43
C MET A 289 5.59 17.83 -10.11
N ALA A 290 5.38 17.13 -8.99
CA ALA A 290 4.05 16.76 -8.50
C ALA A 290 3.16 18.00 -8.33
N ILE A 291 3.65 19.07 -7.67
CA ILE A 291 2.92 20.33 -7.50
C ILE A 291 2.49 20.92 -8.84
N LYS A 292 3.40 20.97 -9.81
CA LYS A 292 3.13 21.51 -11.15
C LYS A 292 2.00 20.75 -11.84
N VAL A 293 2.08 19.42 -11.85
CA VAL A 293 1.07 18.57 -12.51
C VAL A 293 -0.27 18.64 -11.80
N ILE A 294 -0.29 18.54 -10.47
CA ILE A 294 -1.51 18.66 -9.66
C ILE A 294 -2.25 19.98 -9.94
N LYS A 295 -1.54 21.11 -9.90
CA LYS A 295 -2.12 22.43 -10.18
C LYS A 295 -2.70 22.50 -11.60
N LYS A 296 -2.04 21.86 -12.57
CA LYS A 296 -2.55 21.75 -13.95
C LYS A 296 -3.82 20.88 -14.02
N CYS A 297 -3.86 19.72 -13.36
CA CYS A 297 -5.05 18.86 -13.25
C CYS A 297 -6.28 19.62 -12.73
N TRP A 298 -6.08 20.52 -11.77
CA TRP A 298 -7.15 21.32 -11.21
C TRP A 298 -7.61 22.43 -12.15
N ALA A 299 -6.68 23.10 -12.82
CA ALA A 299 -6.98 24.18 -13.76
C ALA A 299 -7.71 23.67 -15.01
N THR A 300 -7.26 22.55 -15.59
CA THR A 300 -7.84 21.99 -16.82
C THR A 300 -8.98 21.02 -16.55
N LYS A 301 -9.16 20.59 -15.30
CA LYS A 301 -10.04 19.50 -14.89
C LYS A 301 -9.68 18.14 -15.51
N SER A 302 -8.54 18.00 -16.18
CA SER A 302 -8.06 16.74 -16.78
C SER A 302 -7.59 15.72 -15.74
N ASN A 303 -7.38 14.48 -16.17
CA ASN A 303 -6.67 13.49 -15.37
C ASN A 303 -5.15 13.70 -15.50
N TRP A 304 -4.40 13.33 -14.45
CA TRP A 304 -2.96 13.53 -14.44
C TRP A 304 -2.23 12.67 -15.49
N PHE A 305 -2.72 11.46 -15.76
CA PHE A 305 -2.12 10.54 -16.72
C PHE A 305 -2.32 11.02 -18.17
N ASP A 306 -3.42 11.72 -18.47
CA ASP A 306 -3.64 12.36 -19.77
C ASP A 306 -2.65 13.52 -19.96
N LEU A 307 -2.52 14.38 -18.94
CA LEU A 307 -1.59 15.51 -18.97
C LEU A 307 -0.13 15.08 -19.08
N MET A 308 0.26 14.01 -18.39
CA MET A 308 1.62 13.50 -18.48
C MET A 308 1.95 12.95 -19.86
N LEU A 309 0.97 12.34 -20.54
CA LEU A 309 1.11 11.92 -21.93
C LEU A 309 1.26 13.13 -22.87
N GLU A 310 0.35 14.10 -22.77
CA GLU A 310 0.30 15.29 -23.63
C GLU A 310 1.58 16.14 -23.52
N ASP A 311 2.03 16.39 -22.29
CA ASP A 311 3.18 17.23 -22.02
C ASP A 311 4.52 16.49 -22.15
N LYS A 312 4.50 15.18 -22.48
CA LYS A 312 5.68 14.29 -22.51
C LYS A 312 6.48 14.38 -21.22
N ILE A 313 5.77 14.39 -20.10
CA ILE A 313 6.38 14.43 -18.78
C ILE A 313 6.86 13.03 -18.45
N ASP A 314 8.16 12.89 -18.22
CA ASP A 314 8.73 11.64 -17.73
C ASP A 314 8.14 11.26 -16.37
N ALA A 315 7.94 9.95 -16.16
CA ALA A 315 7.36 9.37 -14.96
C ALA A 315 8.23 9.51 -13.68
N ALA A 316 9.29 10.32 -13.74
CA ALA A 316 10.23 10.62 -12.66
C ALA A 316 9.65 11.56 -11.58
N ILE A 317 8.33 11.51 -11.35
CA ILE A 317 7.71 12.03 -10.12
C ILE A 317 8.11 11.13 -8.93
N VAL A 318 8.79 10.00 -9.19
CA VAL A 318 9.28 9.04 -8.21
C VAL A 318 10.74 8.71 -8.45
#